data_AF-A0A4Q5R4I9-F1
#
_entry.id   AF-A0A4Q5R4I9-F1
#
_cell.length_a   1.000
_cell.length_b   1.000
_cell.length_c   1.000
_cell.angle_alpha   90.00
_cell.angle_beta   90.00
_cell.angle_gamma   90.00
#
_symmetry.space_group_name_H-M   'P 1'
#
loop_
_entity.id
_entity.type
_entity.pdbx_description
1 polymer ?
#
loop_
_entity_poly.entity_id
_entity_poly.type
_entity_poly.pdbx_seq_one_letter_code
_entity_poly.pdbx_strand_id
1 'polypeptide(L)'
;GNMAENTLSDQVTGMRQLAQKYPYIDLERAGIWGHSGGGYATAAAMFRYPDFFKVGISESGNHENRNYEDDWAERYLGLLKTNPDGTTNYDNQANALFAKNLKGKLMLAHGLMDDNVPPYNTWLVVEALTKANKSYDLVVFPNAHHGYGQYSPYMTRRRWDYFVQNLAGAQPPHDYQMQPLPDPRNAVQ
;
A
#
# COMPACT_ATOMS: atom_id res chain seq x y z
N GLY A 1 -4.32 -19.31 -6.52
CA GLY A 1 -5.13 -18.10 -6.77
C GLY A 1 -4.28 -17.05 -7.46
N ASN A 2 -4.81 -15.85 -7.66
CA ASN A 2 -4.05 -14.70 -8.17
C ASN A 2 -4.22 -13.53 -7.19
N MET A 3 -3.30 -13.38 -6.23
CA MET A 3 -3.41 -12.27 -5.28
C MET A 3 -3.12 -10.92 -5.91
N ALA A 4 -2.56 -10.85 -7.12
CA ALA A 4 -2.38 -9.58 -7.81
C ALA A 4 -3.69 -8.90 -8.21
N GLU A 5 -4.76 -9.68 -8.36
CA GLU A 5 -6.10 -9.14 -8.59
C GLU A 5 -6.66 -8.51 -7.31
N ASN A 6 -6.40 -9.10 -6.13
CA ASN A 6 -6.83 -8.66 -4.78
C ASN A 6 -8.13 -7.85 -4.73
N THR A 7 -9.17 -8.25 -5.46
CA THR A 7 -10.44 -7.51 -5.61
C THR A 7 -10.31 -6.07 -6.16
N LEU A 8 -9.15 -5.64 -6.67
CA LEU A 8 -8.92 -4.28 -7.19
C LEU A 8 -9.85 -3.92 -8.35
N SER A 9 -10.12 -4.88 -9.25
CA SER A 9 -11.13 -4.70 -10.30
C SER A 9 -12.51 -4.41 -9.72
N ASP A 10 -12.84 -5.05 -8.60
CA ASP A 10 -14.13 -4.91 -7.93
C ASP A 10 -14.19 -3.58 -7.18
N GLN A 11 -13.10 -3.16 -6.53
CA GLN A 11 -12.98 -1.83 -5.92
C GLN A 11 -13.16 -0.72 -6.96
N VAL A 12 -12.47 -0.81 -8.12
CA VAL A 12 -12.62 0.15 -9.22
C VAL A 12 -14.05 0.14 -9.76
N THR A 13 -14.65 -1.04 -9.94
CA THR A 13 -16.03 -1.18 -10.42
C THR A 13 -17.03 -0.56 -9.44
N GLY A 14 -16.89 -0.87 -8.14
CA GLY A 14 -17.72 -0.31 -7.08
C GLY A 14 -17.61 1.21 -7.01
N MET A 15 -16.39 1.76 -7.08
CA MET A 15 -16.18 3.21 -7.11
C MET A 15 -16.86 3.86 -8.33
N ARG A 16 -16.81 3.24 -9.51
CA ARG A 16 -17.50 3.72 -10.72
C ARG A 16 -19.02 3.72 -10.55
N GLN A 17 -19.58 2.63 -10.01
CA GLN A 17 -21.01 2.53 -9.75
C GLN A 17 -21.48 3.55 -8.70
N LEU A 18 -20.71 3.75 -7.64
CA LEU A 18 -20.99 4.75 -6.61
C LEU A 18 -20.95 6.17 -7.19
N ALA A 19 -19.97 6.50 -8.04
CA ALA A 19 -19.90 7.80 -8.68
C ALA A 19 -21.05 8.09 -9.65
N GLN A 20 -21.59 7.05 -10.31
CA GLN A 20 -22.82 7.19 -11.12
C GLN A 20 -24.04 7.51 -10.26
N LYS A 21 -24.11 6.98 -9.04
CA LYS A 21 -25.23 7.19 -8.12
C LYS A 21 -25.12 8.47 -7.30
N TYR A 22 -23.89 8.88 -6.97
CA TYR A 22 -23.61 9.95 -6.03
C TYR A 22 -22.67 10.99 -6.66
N PRO A 23 -23.21 12.12 -7.17
CA PRO A 23 -22.42 13.12 -7.92
C PRO A 23 -21.29 13.79 -7.14
N TYR A 24 -21.26 13.68 -5.82
CA TYR A 24 -20.20 14.19 -4.96
C TYR A 24 -18.95 13.28 -4.90
N ILE A 25 -19.00 12.09 -5.51
CA ILE A 25 -17.84 11.20 -5.64
C ILE A 25 -17.08 11.56 -6.91
N ASP A 26 -15.90 12.13 -6.73
CA ASP A 26 -15.02 12.57 -7.80
C ASP A 26 -13.92 11.54 -8.09
N LEU A 27 -14.05 10.83 -9.21
CA LEU A 27 -13.07 9.80 -9.63
C LEU A 27 -11.81 10.38 -10.26
N GLU A 28 -11.79 11.67 -10.63
CA GLU A 28 -10.55 12.31 -11.09
C GLU A 28 -9.57 12.52 -9.94
N ARG A 29 -10.05 12.44 -8.69
CA ARG A 29 -9.28 12.53 -7.46
C ARG A 29 -9.43 11.27 -6.60
N ALA A 30 -9.30 10.10 -7.22
CA ALA A 30 -9.31 8.82 -6.52
C ALA A 30 -7.94 8.53 -5.83
N GLY A 31 -7.96 8.37 -4.51
CA GLY A 31 -6.83 7.92 -3.71
C GLY A 31 -7.05 6.53 -3.11
N ILE A 32 -5.97 5.85 -2.73
CA ILE A 32 -6.02 4.53 -2.07
C ILE A 32 -5.00 4.45 -0.94
N TRP A 33 -5.36 3.75 0.12
CA TRP A 33 -4.46 3.47 1.24
C TRP A 33 -4.78 2.10 1.83
N GLY A 34 -3.75 1.45 2.35
CA GLY A 34 -3.91 0.30 3.20
C GLY A 34 -2.63 -0.04 3.95
N HIS A 35 -2.81 -0.87 4.97
CA HIS A 35 -1.77 -1.42 5.83
C HIS A 35 -1.68 -2.94 5.62
N SER A 36 -0.48 -3.53 5.72
CA SER A 36 -0.27 -4.98 5.55
C SER A 36 -0.72 -5.46 4.16
N GLY A 37 -1.58 -6.47 4.05
CA GLY A 37 -2.21 -6.86 2.79
C GLY A 37 -2.91 -5.70 2.04
N GLY A 38 -3.37 -4.67 2.75
CA GLY A 38 -3.87 -3.44 2.13
C GLY A 38 -2.76 -2.54 1.57
N GLY A 39 -1.57 -2.56 2.15
CA GLY A 39 -0.36 -1.92 1.60
C GLY A 39 0.07 -2.61 0.30
N TYR A 40 0.06 -3.94 0.29
CA TYR A 40 0.22 -4.72 -0.93
C TYR A 40 -0.78 -4.30 -2.02
N ALA A 41 -2.07 -4.27 -1.68
CA ALA A 41 -3.14 -3.87 -2.59
C ALA A 41 -2.97 -2.43 -3.11
N THR A 42 -2.53 -1.52 -2.24
CA THR A 42 -2.30 -0.11 -2.59
C THR A 42 -1.19 0.03 -3.62
N ALA A 43 -0.03 -0.59 -3.41
CA ALA A 43 1.05 -0.54 -4.40
C ALA A 43 0.63 -1.23 -5.71
N ALA A 44 -0.05 -2.38 -5.63
CA ALA A 44 -0.60 -3.07 -6.80
C ALA A 44 -1.58 -2.18 -7.58
N ALA A 45 -2.47 -1.47 -6.90
CA ALA A 45 -3.41 -0.53 -7.51
C ALA A 45 -2.69 0.61 -8.24
N MET A 46 -1.68 1.21 -7.60
CA MET A 46 -0.87 2.29 -8.19
C MET A 46 -0.06 1.85 -9.41
N PHE A 47 0.27 0.56 -9.53
CA PHE A 47 1.04 0.02 -10.66
C PHE A 47 0.18 -0.61 -11.76
N ARG A 48 -1.00 -1.14 -11.43
CA ARG A 48 -1.90 -1.84 -12.37
C ARG A 48 -3.05 -0.99 -12.85
N TYR A 49 -3.49 -0.03 -12.05
CA TYR A 49 -4.53 0.95 -12.39
C TYR A 49 -3.98 2.38 -12.29
N PRO A 50 -2.81 2.69 -12.89
CA PRO A 50 -2.10 3.96 -12.67
C PRO A 50 -2.85 5.18 -13.23
N ASP A 51 -3.81 4.96 -14.14
CA ASP A 51 -4.67 6.03 -14.66
C ASP A 51 -5.90 6.28 -13.78
N PHE A 52 -6.29 5.32 -12.94
CA PHE A 52 -7.43 5.45 -12.04
C PHE A 52 -7.02 6.09 -10.71
N PHE A 53 -6.03 5.51 -10.01
CA PHE A 53 -5.57 6.00 -8.71
C PHE A 53 -4.47 7.04 -8.86
N LYS A 54 -4.68 8.21 -8.25
CA LYS A 54 -3.78 9.36 -8.36
C LYS A 54 -2.76 9.42 -7.22
N VAL A 55 -3.17 8.98 -6.02
CA VAL A 55 -2.35 9.03 -4.80
C VAL A 55 -2.52 7.74 -4.03
N GLY A 56 -1.41 7.09 -3.69
CA GLY A 56 -1.35 5.86 -2.91
C GLY A 56 -0.48 6.00 -1.67
N ILE A 57 -0.90 5.44 -0.54
CA ILE A 57 -0.07 5.26 0.64
C ILE A 57 -0.06 3.77 1.00
N SER A 58 1.08 3.11 0.84
CA SER A 58 1.27 1.70 1.12
C SER A 58 2.06 1.55 2.42
N GLU A 59 1.38 1.05 3.47
CA GLU A 59 1.98 0.81 4.77
C GLU A 59 2.25 -0.69 4.99
N SER A 60 3.50 -1.04 5.32
CA SER A 60 3.96 -2.39 5.69
C SER A 60 3.47 -3.52 4.76
N GLY A 61 3.50 -3.30 3.45
CA GLY A 61 2.94 -4.21 2.45
C GLY A 61 3.83 -5.43 2.17
N ASN A 62 3.22 -6.62 2.11
CA ASN A 62 3.85 -7.88 1.69
C ASN A 62 4.00 -7.95 0.16
N HIS A 63 4.86 -7.08 -0.40
CA HIS A 63 5.03 -6.86 -1.83
C HIS A 63 5.60 -8.04 -2.63
N GLU A 64 6.21 -9.02 -1.95
CA GLU A 64 6.75 -10.23 -2.55
C GLU A 64 6.46 -11.45 -1.66
N ASN A 65 5.46 -12.23 -2.05
CA ASN A 65 5.01 -13.37 -1.24
C ASN A 65 5.96 -14.58 -1.28
N ARG A 66 6.94 -14.63 -2.19
CA ARG A 66 8.01 -15.64 -2.14
C ARG A 66 8.95 -15.45 -0.94
N ASN A 67 9.03 -14.21 -0.47
CA ASN A 67 9.86 -13.81 0.66
C ASN A 67 8.95 -13.37 1.83
N TYR A 68 7.79 -14.01 1.98
CA TYR A 68 6.88 -13.77 3.09
C TYR A 68 6.58 -15.11 3.77
N GLU A 69 5.68 -15.12 4.75
CA GLU A 69 5.21 -16.33 5.43
C GLU A 69 4.77 -17.38 4.40
N ASP A 70 5.47 -18.52 4.41
CA ASP A 70 5.33 -19.60 3.44
C ASP A 70 3.96 -20.29 3.57
N ASP A 71 3.54 -20.60 4.79
CA ASP A 71 2.24 -21.19 5.09
C ASP A 71 1.07 -20.33 4.58
N TRP A 72 1.18 -19.00 4.70
CA TRP A 72 0.22 -18.05 4.18
C TRP A 72 0.22 -18.04 2.66
N ALA A 73 1.39 -17.84 2.04
CA ALA A 73 1.51 -17.73 0.60
C ALA A 73 1.08 -19.03 -0.11
N GLU A 74 1.58 -20.18 0.34
CA GLU A 74 1.27 -21.49 -0.23
C GLU A 74 -0.22 -21.84 -0.11
N ARG A 75 -0.87 -21.47 0.99
CA ARG A 75 -2.32 -21.68 1.18
C ARG A 75 -3.16 -21.02 0.10
N TYR A 76 -2.80 -19.81 -0.35
CA TYR A 76 -3.59 -19.04 -1.30
C TYR A 76 -3.09 -19.15 -2.75
N LEU A 77 -1.80 -19.41 -2.94
CA LEU A 77 -1.12 -19.38 -4.23
C LEU A 77 -0.68 -20.76 -4.72
N GLY A 78 -0.57 -21.71 -3.80
CA GLY A 78 0.06 -23.01 -4.02
C GLY A 78 1.59 -22.92 -3.96
N LEU A 79 2.21 -24.10 -4.01
CA LEU A 79 3.66 -24.23 -4.06
C LEU A 79 4.26 -23.44 -5.23
N LEU A 80 5.49 -22.95 -5.03
CA LEU A 80 6.26 -22.30 -6.09
C LEU A 80 6.45 -23.26 -7.27
N LYS A 81 6.12 -22.78 -8.47
CA LYS A 81 6.32 -23.46 -9.74
C LYS A 81 7.07 -22.54 -10.70
N THR A 82 8.15 -23.07 -11.26
CA THR A 82 8.90 -22.41 -12.33
C THR A 82 8.36 -22.86 -13.68
N ASN A 83 8.03 -21.90 -14.53
CA ASN A 83 7.59 -22.13 -15.90
C ASN A 83 8.80 -22.37 -16.83
N PRO A 84 8.60 -22.98 -18.01
CA PRO A 84 9.69 -23.23 -18.97
C PRO A 84 10.46 -21.97 -19.43
N ASP A 85 9.83 -20.80 -19.35
CA ASP A 85 10.43 -19.51 -19.70
C ASP A 85 11.20 -18.85 -18.54
N GLY A 86 11.31 -19.53 -17.40
CA GLY A 86 11.99 -19.05 -16.19
C GLY A 86 11.13 -18.17 -15.28
N THR A 87 9.90 -17.82 -15.68
CA THR A 87 8.95 -17.11 -14.81
C THR A 87 8.38 -18.04 -13.74
N THR A 88 7.72 -17.46 -12.74
CA THR A 88 7.06 -18.23 -11.67
C THR A 88 5.58 -17.88 -11.55
N ASN A 89 4.80 -18.78 -10.94
CA ASN A 89 3.41 -18.49 -10.54
C ASN A 89 3.30 -17.36 -9.49
N TYR A 90 4.41 -16.82 -9.00
CA TYR A 90 4.48 -15.68 -8.09
C TYR A 90 4.86 -14.36 -8.79
N ASP A 91 5.33 -14.38 -10.04
CA ASP A 91 5.76 -13.16 -10.72
C ASP A 91 4.59 -12.23 -11.00
N ASN A 92 3.41 -12.78 -11.29
CA ASN A 92 2.21 -11.98 -11.53
C ASN A 92 1.78 -11.16 -10.31
N GLN A 93 2.24 -11.46 -9.10
CA GLN A 93 1.86 -10.79 -7.86
C GLN A 93 2.99 -10.00 -7.21
N ALA A 94 4.22 -10.10 -7.71
CA ALA A 94 5.36 -9.35 -7.24
C ALA A 94 5.25 -7.87 -7.66
N ASN A 95 4.91 -6.97 -6.72
CA ASN A 95 4.68 -5.56 -7.03
C ASN A 95 5.88 -4.88 -7.69
N ALA A 96 7.11 -5.28 -7.32
CA ALA A 96 8.35 -4.78 -7.90
C ALA A 96 8.39 -4.91 -9.44
N LEU A 97 7.82 -5.98 -10.02
CA LEU A 97 7.81 -6.20 -11.47
C LEU A 97 6.91 -5.19 -12.23
N PHE A 98 6.00 -4.53 -11.53
CA PHE A 98 5.05 -3.56 -12.10
C PHE A 98 5.38 -2.11 -11.73
N ALA A 99 6.37 -1.87 -10.86
CA ALA A 99 6.71 -0.54 -10.32
C ALA A 99 6.96 0.52 -11.41
N LYS A 100 7.50 0.14 -12.57
CA LYS A 100 7.72 1.03 -13.73
C LYS A 100 6.44 1.70 -14.27
N ASN A 101 5.28 1.15 -13.95
CA ASN A 101 3.99 1.68 -14.40
C ASN A 101 3.50 2.86 -13.56
N LEU A 102 4.16 3.19 -12.45
CA LEU A 102 3.74 4.29 -11.58
C LEU A 102 3.62 5.61 -12.38
N LYS A 103 2.44 6.22 -12.32
CA LYS A 103 2.12 7.56 -12.87
C LYS A 103 1.79 8.58 -11.77
N GLY A 104 1.08 8.15 -10.73
CA GLY A 104 0.64 8.98 -9.61
C GLY A 104 1.70 9.16 -8.52
N LYS A 105 1.27 9.65 -7.36
CA LYS A 105 2.09 9.87 -6.16
C LYS A 105 1.99 8.68 -5.22
N LEU A 106 3.12 8.14 -4.76
CA LEU A 106 3.16 6.96 -3.88
C LEU A 106 4.02 7.25 -2.66
N MET A 107 3.45 7.09 -1.47
CA MET A 107 4.20 7.00 -0.22
C MET A 107 4.29 5.54 0.21
N LEU A 108 5.51 5.08 0.49
CA LEU A 108 5.78 3.81 1.15
C LEU A 108 6.06 4.09 2.63
N ALA A 109 5.59 3.23 3.52
CA ALA A 109 5.93 3.30 4.93
C ALA A 109 6.15 1.92 5.53
N HIS A 110 7.16 1.74 6.38
CA HIS A 110 7.48 0.45 6.98
C HIS A 110 8.19 0.61 8.33
N GLY A 111 7.93 -0.30 9.27
CA GLY A 111 8.67 -0.40 10.54
C GLY A 111 9.88 -1.31 10.41
N LEU A 112 11.07 -0.88 10.85
CA LEU A 112 12.30 -1.69 10.67
C LEU A 112 12.41 -2.90 11.60
N MET A 113 11.56 -2.97 12.62
CA MET A 113 11.46 -4.12 13.52
C MET A 113 10.24 -4.99 13.20
N ASP A 114 9.63 -4.81 12.02
CA ASP A 114 8.50 -5.63 11.58
C ASP A 114 8.91 -7.10 11.40
N ASP A 115 8.42 -7.91 12.32
CA ASP A 115 8.61 -9.36 12.44
C ASP A 115 7.46 -10.17 11.82
N ASN A 116 6.42 -9.48 11.33
CA ASN A 116 5.34 -10.09 10.55
C ASN A 116 5.62 -9.93 9.06
N VAL A 117 5.64 -8.69 8.54
CA VAL A 117 6.05 -8.37 7.16
C VAL A 117 7.47 -7.83 7.17
N PRO A 118 8.47 -8.64 6.79
CA PRO A 118 9.85 -8.18 6.88
C PRO A 118 10.11 -6.95 6.00
N PRO A 119 10.89 -5.96 6.48
CA PRO A 119 11.08 -4.67 5.78
C PRO A 119 11.62 -4.76 4.36
N TYR A 120 12.32 -5.85 4.03
CA TYR A 120 12.83 -6.08 2.69
C TYR A 120 11.74 -6.15 1.62
N ASN A 121 10.47 -6.42 1.99
CA ASN A 121 9.34 -6.34 1.07
C ASN A 121 9.20 -4.92 0.48
N THR A 122 9.35 -3.88 1.32
CA THR A 122 9.35 -2.49 0.88
C THR A 122 10.61 -2.15 0.09
N TRP A 123 11.77 -2.71 0.46
CA TRP A 123 13.03 -2.48 -0.26
C TRP A 123 13.02 -3.00 -1.70
N LEU A 124 12.34 -4.12 -1.97
CA LEU A 124 12.15 -4.62 -3.33
C LEU A 124 11.39 -3.62 -4.22
N VAL A 125 10.37 -2.96 -3.67
CA VAL A 125 9.61 -1.93 -4.40
C VAL A 125 10.42 -0.64 -4.56
N VAL A 126 11.11 -0.20 -3.50
CA VAL A 126 12.03 0.94 -3.53
C VAL A 126 13.09 0.76 -4.62
N GLU A 127 13.77 -0.38 -4.65
CA GLU A 127 14.79 -0.67 -5.66
C GLU A 127 14.20 -0.65 -7.08
N ALA A 128 13.04 -1.27 -7.28
CA ALA A 128 12.38 -1.32 -8.59
C ALA A 128 11.93 0.07 -9.07
N LEU A 129 11.40 0.91 -8.18
CA LEU A 129 11.03 2.29 -8.50
C LEU A 129 12.27 3.12 -8.86
N THR A 130 13.36 2.99 -8.09
CA THR A 130 14.63 3.65 -8.38
C THR A 130 15.20 3.24 -9.73
N LYS A 131 15.24 1.94 -10.04
CA LYS A 131 15.67 1.42 -11.36
C LYS A 131 14.80 1.92 -12.50
N ALA A 132 13.50 2.11 -12.26
CA ALA A 132 12.56 2.65 -13.23
C ALA A 132 12.53 4.19 -13.29
N ASN A 133 13.41 4.88 -12.56
CA ASN A 133 13.45 6.34 -12.44
C ASN A 133 12.10 6.96 -12.06
N LYS A 134 11.43 6.36 -11.06
CA LYS A 134 10.13 6.81 -10.54
C LYS A 134 10.30 7.49 -9.19
N SER A 135 9.60 8.62 -9.02
CA SER A 135 9.55 9.32 -7.74
C SER A 135 8.58 8.65 -6.78
N TYR A 136 8.97 8.58 -5.51
CA TYR A 136 8.16 8.10 -4.38
C TYR A 136 8.59 8.81 -3.11
N ASP A 137 7.73 8.78 -2.11
CA ASP A 137 8.02 9.22 -0.75
C ASP A 137 8.17 8.01 0.16
N LEU A 138 9.01 8.11 1.18
CA LEU A 138 9.31 7.00 2.10
C LEU A 138 9.28 7.49 3.55
N VAL A 139 8.55 6.77 4.40
CA VAL A 139 8.55 6.95 5.86
C VAL A 139 9.03 5.67 6.52
N VAL A 140 10.08 5.76 7.33
CA VAL A 140 10.66 4.60 8.03
C VAL A 140 10.54 4.81 9.52
N PHE A 141 10.08 3.77 10.23
CA PHE A 141 10.03 3.76 11.69
C PHE A 141 11.10 2.82 12.24
N PRO A 142 12.24 3.34 12.74
CA PRO A 142 13.37 2.50 13.12
C PRO A 142 13.06 1.46 14.20
N ASN A 143 12.20 1.80 15.15
CA ASN A 143 11.91 0.97 16.32
C ASN A 143 10.46 0.48 16.36
N ALA A 144 9.85 0.30 15.19
CA ALA A 144 8.45 -0.11 15.11
C ALA A 144 8.30 -1.49 14.46
N HIS A 145 7.44 -2.29 15.06
CA HIS A 145 6.92 -3.54 14.51
C HIS A 145 5.79 -3.24 13.50
N HIS A 146 5.10 -4.30 13.06
CA HIS A 146 4.05 -4.26 12.04
C HIS A 146 3.04 -3.11 12.21
N GLY A 147 2.43 -2.97 13.39
CA GLY A 147 1.35 -2.00 13.63
C GLY A 147 1.76 -0.56 13.98
N TYR A 148 3.05 -0.20 13.86
CA TYR A 148 3.64 1.10 14.22
C TYR A 148 3.53 1.58 15.68
N GLY A 149 2.63 1.03 16.49
CA GLY A 149 2.51 1.30 17.92
C GLY A 149 2.41 2.79 18.26
N GLN A 150 3.34 3.28 19.08
CA GLN A 150 3.40 4.70 19.49
C GLN A 150 3.56 5.68 18.31
N TYR A 151 4.00 5.21 17.13
CA TYR A 151 4.16 6.05 15.95
C TYR A 151 2.89 6.16 15.09
N SER A 152 1.83 5.40 15.40
CA SER A 152 0.57 5.42 14.65
C SER A 152 -0.07 6.81 14.51
N PRO A 153 -0.04 7.70 15.54
CA PRO A 153 -0.48 9.08 15.36
C PRO A 153 0.37 9.84 14.34
N TYR A 154 1.70 9.68 14.37
CA TYR A 154 2.56 10.30 13.37
C TYR A 154 2.25 9.78 11.96
N MET A 155 2.13 8.46 11.78
CA MET A 155 1.85 7.87 10.47
C MET A 155 0.49 8.31 9.92
N THR A 156 -0.54 8.33 10.77
CA THR A 156 -1.87 8.79 10.35
C THR A 156 -1.84 10.26 9.92
N ARG A 157 -1.07 11.12 10.60
CA ARG A 157 -0.92 12.53 10.21
C ARG A 157 -0.20 12.62 8.87
N ARG A 158 0.92 11.91 8.69
CA ARG A 158 1.64 11.85 7.40
C ARG A 158 0.75 11.41 6.25
N ARG A 159 -0.10 10.39 6.46
CA ARG A 159 -1.08 9.92 5.47
C ARG A 159 -2.09 10.99 5.10
N TRP A 160 -2.67 11.66 6.10
CA TRP A 160 -3.66 12.73 5.86
C TRP A 160 -3.03 13.91 5.15
N ASP A 161 -1.86 14.36 5.60
CA ASP A 161 -1.11 15.44 4.95
C ASP A 161 -0.84 15.12 3.48
N TYR A 162 -0.47 13.87 3.19
CA TYR A 162 -0.19 13.42 1.83
C TYR A 162 -1.42 13.48 0.91
N PHE A 163 -2.60 13.09 1.40
CA PHE A 163 -3.85 13.25 0.65
C PHE A 163 -4.28 14.71 0.53
N VAL A 164 -4.16 15.50 1.59
CA VAL A 164 -4.50 16.94 1.57
C VAL A 164 -3.65 17.65 0.52
N GLN A 165 -2.35 17.38 0.49
CA GLN A 165 -1.42 17.99 -0.46
C GLN A 165 -1.62 17.49 -1.89
N ASN A 166 -1.67 16.17 -2.11
CA ASN A 166 -1.58 15.60 -3.45
C ASN A 166 -2.94 15.28 -4.10
N LEU A 167 -4.02 15.27 -3.32
CA LEU A 167 -5.36 14.93 -3.80
C LEU A 167 -6.32 16.13 -3.62
N ALA A 168 -6.35 16.75 -2.45
CA ALA A 168 -7.18 17.93 -2.21
C ALA A 168 -6.58 19.23 -2.76
N GLY A 169 -5.25 19.27 -2.98
CA GLY A 169 -4.55 20.45 -3.50
C GLY A 169 -4.42 21.59 -2.46
N ALA A 170 -4.46 21.25 -1.17
CA ALA A 170 -4.38 22.21 -0.08
C ALA A 170 -3.09 22.02 0.74
N GLN A 171 -2.76 23.01 1.57
CA GLN A 171 -1.64 22.91 2.51
C GLN A 171 -2.11 22.28 3.82
N PRO A 172 -1.54 21.15 4.27
CA PRO A 172 -1.86 20.58 5.56
C PRO A 172 -1.32 21.44 6.71
N PRO A 173 -1.93 21.35 7.92
CA PRO A 173 -1.41 22.05 9.09
C PRO A 173 0.00 21.57 9.43
N HIS A 174 0.91 22.51 9.67
CA HIS A 174 2.31 22.21 9.94
C HIS A 174 2.45 21.40 11.24
N ASP A 175 3.05 20.21 11.14
CA ASP A 175 3.36 19.31 12.25
C ASP A 175 2.22 19.13 13.27
N TYR A 176 0.99 19.02 12.77
CA TYR A 176 -0.16 18.81 13.65
C TYR A 176 0.05 17.58 14.54
N GLN A 177 0.02 17.81 15.85
CA GLN A 177 0.16 16.76 16.84
C GLN A 177 -1.20 16.12 17.08
N MET A 178 -1.38 14.90 16.56
CA MET A 178 -2.59 14.15 16.86
C MET A 178 -2.63 13.71 18.32
N GLN A 179 -3.75 14.02 18.96
CA GLN A 179 -4.11 13.61 20.30
C GLN A 179 -5.22 12.56 20.17
N PRO A 180 -4.90 11.28 19.91
CA PRO A 180 -5.92 10.25 19.83
C PRO A 180 -6.64 10.16 21.17
N LEU A 181 -7.96 10.26 21.15
CA LEU A 181 -8.76 9.99 22.32
C LEU A 181 -8.67 8.49 22.64
N PRO A 182 -8.60 8.10 23.93
CA PRO A 182 -8.73 6.71 24.32
C PRO A 182 -10.00 6.13 23.69
N ASP A 183 -9.88 5.00 23.01
CA ASP A 183 -11.07 4.28 22.57
C ASP A 183 -11.86 3.89 23.82
N PRO A 184 -13.11 4.35 24.00
CA PRO A 184 -13.90 4.02 25.18
C PRO A 184 -14.11 2.51 25.34
N ARG A 185 -13.93 1.72 24.27
CA ARG A 185 -13.97 0.24 24.30
C ARG A 185 -12.72 -0.38 24.92
N ASN A 186 -11.58 0.33 24.92
CA ASN A 186 -10.33 -0.12 25.53
C ASN A 186 -10.22 0.32 27.01
N ALA A 187 -11.18 1.10 27.50
CA ALA A 187 -11.18 1.61 28.88
C ALA A 187 -11.63 0.57 29.93
N VAL A 188 -11.91 -0.68 29.53
CA VAL A 188 -12.39 -1.73 30.44
C VAL A 188 -11.78 -3.10 30.09
N GLN A 189 -10.71 -3.47 30.79
CA GLN A 189 -10.65 -4.61 31.71
C GLN A 189 -9.46 -4.46 32.67
#